data_AF-A0A4Q1QVL9-F1
#
_entry.id   AF-A0A4Q1QVL9-F1
#
_cell.length_a   1.000
_cell.length_b   1.000
_cell.length_c   1.000
_cell.angle_alpha   90.00
_cell.angle_beta   90.00
_cell.angle_gamma   90.00
#
_symmetry.space_group_name_H-M   'P 1'
#
loop_
_entity.id
_entity.type
_entity.pdbx_description
1 polymer ?
#
loop_
_entity_poly.entity_id
_entity_poly.type
_entity_poly.pdbx_seq_one_letter_code
_entity_poly.pdbx_strand_id
1 'polypeptide(L)'
;MGAVIAAASLALPRPADAIATTVQLAGRAAHDCLTGTGLSPDSVGVLINVGVYRESNTFEPALAAMVQKEAGINLDYLADAVPSAGFSFDLMNGACGVLNAVQVAQALLDTGSTDRVLVTAADVHPGGRAADDPAYPYEDLGGALLLERSTDPGAGFGPVHLRSGPGPTGTSGYLDTAAMGAGGRQLITVEQDADRAGKLLDLAAATVAEYTEEHGLDPERTMVVCSRPTPDFATLLAGRLGLDPASVLAAGLPGSDPERSGEPHTAAPVLGYLTALDGGLPHAYEELLFVTVGAGPSAACASYRLTGR
;
A
#
# COMPACT_ATOMS: atom_id res chain seq x y z
N MET A 1 2.70 21.14 -8.49
CA MET A 1 3.77 20.16 -8.84
C MET A 1 3.40 18.88 -8.13
N GLY A 2 3.34 17.75 -8.83
CA GLY A 2 2.88 16.49 -8.22
C GLY A 2 3.91 15.90 -7.25
N ALA A 3 3.44 15.06 -6.32
CA ALA A 3 4.30 14.17 -5.55
C ALA A 3 4.73 13.00 -6.45
N VAL A 4 6.03 12.73 -6.55
CA VAL A 4 6.58 11.63 -7.36
C VAL A 4 7.12 10.51 -6.47
N ILE A 5 7.12 9.28 -6.99
CA ILE A 5 7.75 8.14 -6.33
C ILE A 5 9.25 8.19 -6.65
N ALA A 6 10.07 8.63 -5.70
CA ALA A 6 11.52 8.65 -5.81
C ALA A 6 12.11 7.23 -5.73
N ALA A 7 11.51 6.38 -4.90
CA ALA A 7 11.85 4.97 -4.80
C ALA A 7 10.66 4.15 -4.27
N ALA A 8 10.65 2.87 -4.61
CA ALA A 8 9.72 1.89 -4.09
C ALA A 8 10.47 0.57 -3.83
N SER A 9 10.06 -0.17 -2.81
CA SER A 9 10.65 -1.46 -2.46
C SER A 9 9.62 -2.34 -1.76
N LEU A 10 9.87 -3.66 -1.79
CA LEU A 10 9.12 -4.67 -1.06
C LEU A 10 10.06 -5.46 -0.17
N ALA A 11 9.52 -5.99 0.93
CA ALA A 11 10.20 -6.92 1.79
C ALA A 11 9.33 -8.16 2.02
N LEU A 12 9.91 -9.31 1.72
CA LEU A 12 9.32 -10.62 1.98
C LEU A 12 9.90 -11.22 3.27
N PRO A 13 9.16 -12.14 3.93
CA PRO A 13 9.74 -13.04 4.91
C PRO A 13 10.91 -13.79 4.28
N ARG A 14 12.05 -13.82 4.96
CA ARG A 14 13.21 -14.60 4.51
C ARG A 14 13.15 -15.98 5.15
N PRO A 15 13.67 -17.04 4.49
CA PRO A 15 13.74 -18.38 5.09
C PRO A 15 14.50 -18.45 6.42
N ALA A 16 15.40 -17.49 6.67
CA ALA A 16 16.16 -17.38 7.92
C ALA A 16 15.37 -16.69 9.05
N ASP A 17 14.29 -15.98 8.73
CA ASP A 17 13.43 -15.32 9.71
C ASP A 17 12.52 -16.41 10.34
N ALA A 18 12.57 -16.59 11.67
CA ALA A 18 11.78 -17.64 12.34
C ALA A 18 10.26 -17.38 12.32
N ILE A 19 9.89 -16.09 12.23
CA ILE A 19 8.54 -15.53 12.04
C ILE A 19 8.68 -14.19 11.31
N ALA A 20 7.70 -13.81 10.52
CA ALA A 20 7.58 -12.46 9.96
C ALA A 20 7.07 -11.48 11.03
N THR A 21 7.48 -10.21 10.94
CA THR A 21 6.90 -9.11 11.74
C THR A 21 6.68 -7.88 10.87
N THR A 22 5.64 -7.08 11.15
CA THR A 22 5.37 -5.88 10.35
C THR A 22 6.52 -4.89 10.44
N VAL A 23 7.09 -4.70 11.64
CA VAL A 23 8.21 -3.79 11.85
C VAL A 23 9.42 -4.17 10.99
N GLN A 24 9.79 -5.46 10.96
CA GLN A 24 10.92 -5.91 10.16
C GLN A 24 10.65 -5.80 8.67
N LEU A 25 9.46 -6.18 8.19
CA LEU A 25 9.14 -6.10 6.76
C LEU A 25 9.05 -4.64 6.30
N ALA A 26 8.29 -3.79 6.99
CA ALA A 26 8.19 -2.37 6.68
C ALA A 26 9.54 -1.66 6.77
N GLY A 27 10.31 -1.94 7.83
CA GLY A 27 11.64 -1.35 8.05
C GLY A 27 12.66 -1.74 6.98
N ARG A 28 12.67 -3.01 6.54
CA ARG A 28 13.51 -3.44 5.41
C ARG A 28 13.11 -2.77 4.11
N ALA A 29 11.81 -2.75 3.77
CA ALA A 29 11.34 -2.10 2.56
C ALA A 29 11.70 -0.59 2.56
N ALA A 30 11.53 0.07 3.71
CA ALA A 30 11.95 1.46 3.92
C ALA A 30 13.47 1.65 3.71
N HIS A 31 14.29 0.80 4.32
CA HIS A 31 15.74 0.86 4.21
C HIS A 31 16.22 0.64 2.76
N ASP A 32 15.63 -0.33 2.06
CA ASP A 32 15.97 -0.65 0.67
C ASP A 32 15.58 0.50 -0.27
N CYS A 33 14.44 1.17 -0.05
CA CYS A 33 14.08 2.40 -0.75
C CYS A 33 15.15 3.48 -0.60
N LEU A 34 15.57 3.76 0.64
CA LEU A 34 16.54 4.81 0.93
C LEU A 34 17.92 4.48 0.34
N THR A 35 18.37 3.25 0.51
CA THR A 35 19.66 2.78 -0.02
C THR A 35 19.67 2.80 -1.54
N GLY A 36 18.56 2.43 -2.20
CA GLY A 36 18.42 2.50 -3.66
C GLY A 36 18.55 3.91 -4.24
N THR A 37 18.25 4.94 -3.45
CA THR A 37 18.42 6.36 -3.85
C THR A 37 19.76 6.96 -3.41
N GLY A 38 20.50 6.30 -2.52
CA GLY A 38 21.69 6.84 -1.87
C GLY A 38 21.41 7.97 -0.87
N LEU A 39 20.16 8.18 -0.49
CA LEU A 39 19.76 9.21 0.48
C LEU A 39 20.03 8.76 1.91
N SER A 40 20.37 9.71 2.79
CA SER A 40 20.41 9.47 4.23
C SER A 40 18.99 9.24 4.76
N PRO A 41 18.76 8.30 5.71
CA PRO A 41 17.50 8.19 6.44
C PRO A 41 17.04 9.52 7.06
N ASP A 42 18.00 10.36 7.44
CA ASP A 42 17.79 11.68 8.03
C ASP A 42 17.14 12.69 7.06
N SER A 43 17.12 12.38 5.76
CA SER A 43 16.45 13.20 4.74
C SER A 43 14.92 13.03 4.71
N VAL A 44 14.38 12.06 5.46
CA VAL A 44 12.93 11.82 5.59
C VAL A 44 12.39 12.62 6.77
N GLY A 45 11.50 13.58 6.52
CA GLY A 45 10.89 14.35 7.61
C GLY A 45 9.63 13.69 8.19
N VAL A 46 8.92 12.89 7.40
CA VAL A 46 7.66 12.23 7.82
C VAL A 46 7.62 10.77 7.38
N LEU A 47 7.29 9.87 8.30
CA LEU A 47 6.96 8.47 8.03
C LEU A 47 5.47 8.20 8.29
N ILE A 48 4.76 7.69 7.29
CA ILE A 48 3.34 7.30 7.41
C ILE A 48 3.25 5.79 7.27
N ASN A 49 2.87 5.08 8.34
CA ASN A 49 2.67 3.63 8.29
C ASN A 49 1.18 3.29 8.14
N VAL A 50 0.82 2.51 7.12
CA VAL A 50 -0.60 2.23 6.79
C VAL A 50 -1.06 0.82 7.14
N GLY A 51 -0.15 -0.02 7.65
CA GLY A 51 -0.41 -1.42 8.01
C GLY A 51 -1.51 -1.61 9.04
N VAL A 52 -2.36 -2.62 8.83
CA VAL A 52 -3.53 -2.90 9.70
C VAL A 52 -3.31 -4.16 10.53
N TYR A 53 -2.85 -5.24 9.91
CA TYR A 53 -2.62 -6.51 10.59
C TYR A 53 -1.20 -6.60 11.10
N ARG A 54 -1.07 -6.69 12.42
CA ARG A 54 0.16 -6.38 13.15
C ARG A 54 0.65 -7.62 13.92
N GLU A 55 1.97 -7.79 14.00
CA GLU A 55 2.55 -8.88 14.79
C GLU A 55 2.11 -8.79 16.25
N SER A 56 1.95 -9.95 16.90
CA SER A 56 1.52 -10.02 18.30
C SER A 56 0.20 -9.31 18.61
N ASN A 57 -0.60 -8.93 17.61
CA ASN A 57 -1.74 -8.01 17.74
C ASN A 57 -1.37 -6.71 18.48
N THR A 58 -0.21 -6.15 18.14
CA THR A 58 0.34 -4.96 18.80
C THR A 58 -0.53 -3.72 18.52
N PHE A 59 -1.07 -3.10 19.57
CA PHE A 59 -1.81 -1.84 19.46
C PHE A 59 -0.92 -0.62 19.73
N GLU A 60 -0.14 -0.68 20.81
CA GLU A 60 0.72 0.38 21.29
C GLU A 60 2.13 -0.17 21.58
N PRO A 61 3.21 0.60 21.34
CA PRO A 61 3.22 1.94 20.73
C PRO A 61 2.83 1.90 19.23
N ALA A 62 2.64 3.06 18.61
CA ALA A 62 2.44 3.16 17.16
C ALA A 62 3.51 2.35 16.40
N LEU A 63 3.09 1.53 15.42
CA LEU A 63 4.05 0.75 14.63
C LEU A 63 4.96 1.68 13.85
N ALA A 64 4.44 2.81 13.37
CA ALA A 64 5.23 3.83 12.68
C ALA A 64 6.50 4.23 13.45
N ALA A 65 6.44 4.35 14.78
CA ALA A 65 7.61 4.70 15.60
C ALA A 65 8.63 3.55 15.65
N MET A 66 8.16 2.30 15.69
CA MET A 66 9.04 1.13 15.65
C MET A 66 9.63 0.91 14.25
N VAL A 67 8.86 1.15 13.19
CA VAL A 67 9.34 1.13 11.79
C VAL A 67 10.35 2.25 11.56
N GLN A 68 10.12 3.47 12.09
CA GLN A 68 11.08 4.57 12.03
C GLN A 68 12.42 4.16 12.66
N LYS A 69 12.37 3.50 13.83
CA LYS A 69 13.55 2.96 14.48
C LYS A 69 14.26 1.92 13.62
N GLU A 70 13.52 0.96 13.07
CA GLU A 70 14.07 -0.09 12.22
C GLU A 70 14.70 0.47 10.92
N ALA A 71 14.07 1.50 10.34
CA ALA A 71 14.56 2.18 9.14
C ALA A 71 15.73 3.15 9.40
N GLY A 72 16.06 3.43 10.66
CA GLY A 72 17.17 4.30 11.05
C GLY A 72 16.90 5.80 10.86
N ILE A 73 15.64 6.23 10.82
CA ILE A 73 15.27 7.62 10.49
C ILE A 73 15.31 8.50 11.75
N ASN A 74 16.18 9.52 11.76
CA ASN A 74 16.22 10.58 12.77
C ASN A 74 16.22 10.05 14.22
N LEU A 75 17.09 9.10 14.54
CA LEU A 75 17.12 8.44 15.86
C LEU A 75 17.80 9.28 16.95
N ASP A 76 18.65 10.24 16.57
CA ASP A 76 19.34 11.13 17.50
C ASP A 76 18.76 12.54 17.44
N TYR A 77 17.77 12.79 18.30
CA TYR A 77 17.09 14.08 18.42
C TYR A 77 17.87 15.13 19.23
N LEU A 78 19.06 14.78 19.77
CA LEU A 78 19.90 15.67 20.57
C LEU A 78 21.15 16.12 19.83
N ALA A 79 21.72 15.26 18.98
CA ALA A 79 22.95 15.56 18.26
C ALA A 79 22.76 16.61 17.16
N ASP A 80 21.60 16.63 16.53
CA ASP A 80 21.35 17.46 15.37
C ASP A 80 20.19 18.43 15.60
N ALA A 81 20.48 19.73 15.53
CA ALA A 81 19.44 20.76 15.44
C ALA A 81 18.70 20.73 14.08
N VAL A 82 19.31 20.05 13.11
CA VAL A 82 18.83 19.69 11.77
C VAL A 82 19.50 18.35 11.44
N PRO A 83 18.77 17.24 11.40
CA PRO A 83 17.40 17.14 10.91
C PRO A 83 16.34 17.49 11.96
N SER A 84 15.21 18.00 11.48
CA SER A 84 14.00 18.10 12.29
C SER A 84 13.62 16.71 12.81
N ALA A 85 13.31 16.58 14.11
CA ALA A 85 12.79 15.35 14.69
C ALA A 85 11.81 14.66 13.74
N GLY A 86 12.10 13.41 13.35
CA GLY A 86 11.26 12.66 12.43
C GLY A 86 9.85 12.52 13.02
N PHE A 87 8.83 12.88 12.23
CA PHE A 87 7.44 12.71 12.62
C PHE A 87 6.88 11.43 12.02
N SER A 88 6.55 10.44 12.85
CA SER A 88 5.96 9.18 12.40
C SER A 88 4.59 8.94 13.03
N PHE A 89 3.65 8.41 12.24
CA PHE A 89 2.32 8.05 12.71
C PHE A 89 1.70 6.92 11.89
N ASP A 90 0.78 6.19 12.52
CA ASP A 90 -0.03 5.17 11.85
C ASP A 90 -1.27 5.82 11.20
N LEU A 91 -1.54 5.48 9.93
CA LEU A 91 -2.73 5.87 9.16
C LEU A 91 -3.44 4.61 8.68
N MET A 92 -4.33 4.07 9.50
CA MET A 92 -4.99 2.78 9.23
C MET A 92 -6.26 2.98 8.40
N ASN A 93 -6.21 2.66 7.10
CA ASN A 93 -7.41 2.58 6.24
C ASN A 93 -7.39 1.34 5.32
N GLY A 94 -6.84 0.23 5.82
CA GLY A 94 -6.76 -1.05 5.08
C GLY A 94 -6.12 -0.89 3.70
N ALA A 95 -6.67 -1.62 2.72
CA ALA A 95 -6.22 -1.56 1.32
C ALA A 95 -6.16 -0.13 0.74
N CYS A 96 -6.95 0.82 1.24
CA CYS A 96 -6.97 2.21 0.77
C CYS A 96 -5.83 3.06 1.37
N GLY A 97 -5.17 2.57 2.42
CA GLY A 97 -4.23 3.33 3.25
C GLY A 97 -3.11 4.02 2.48
N VAL A 98 -2.49 3.37 1.49
CA VAL A 98 -1.41 3.99 0.70
C VAL A 98 -1.88 5.24 -0.04
N LEU A 99 -3.07 5.21 -0.66
CA LEU A 99 -3.59 6.38 -1.38
C LEU A 99 -4.03 7.50 -0.42
N ASN A 100 -4.53 7.15 0.77
CA ASN A 100 -4.72 8.17 1.82
C ASN A 100 -3.39 8.78 2.27
N ALA A 101 -2.34 7.97 2.41
CA ALA A 101 -1.00 8.46 2.75
C ALA A 101 -0.43 9.34 1.63
N VAL A 102 -0.68 9.02 0.35
CA VAL A 102 -0.33 9.89 -0.79
C VAL A 102 -1.04 11.23 -0.69
N GLN A 103 -2.33 11.26 -0.34
CA GLN A 103 -3.08 12.52 -0.15
C GLN A 103 -2.46 13.38 0.96
N VAL A 104 -2.11 12.78 2.10
CA VAL A 104 -1.44 13.47 3.21
C VAL A 104 -0.03 13.92 2.79
N ALA A 105 0.71 13.08 2.08
CA ALA A 105 2.04 13.39 1.58
C ALA A 105 2.02 14.56 0.59
N GLN A 106 1.06 14.61 -0.34
CA GLN A 106 0.88 15.74 -1.26
C GLN A 106 0.70 17.05 -0.47
N ALA A 107 -0.14 17.07 0.57
CA ALA A 107 -0.33 18.25 1.40
C ALA A 107 0.96 18.68 2.13
N LEU A 108 1.67 17.73 2.76
CA LEU A 108 2.92 17.98 3.48
C LEU A 108 4.04 18.48 2.55
N LEU A 109 4.15 17.86 1.38
CA LEU A 109 5.12 18.22 0.36
C LEU A 109 4.79 19.60 -0.20
N ASP A 110 3.52 19.90 -0.51
CA ASP A 110 3.06 21.17 -1.10
C ASP A 110 3.24 22.37 -0.16
N THR A 111 3.04 22.17 1.15
CA THR A 111 3.31 23.21 2.16
C THR A 111 4.79 23.40 2.45
N GLY A 112 5.66 22.50 1.97
CA GLY A 112 7.09 22.50 2.29
C GLY A 112 7.36 22.16 3.76
N SER A 113 6.45 21.44 4.42
CA SER A 113 6.64 20.97 5.79
C SER A 113 7.72 19.88 5.88
N THR A 114 7.99 19.20 4.76
CA THR A 114 9.13 18.32 4.56
C THR A 114 9.45 18.21 3.08
N ASP A 115 10.68 17.83 2.75
CA ASP A 115 11.09 17.53 1.38
C ASP A 115 10.72 16.10 0.96
N ARG A 116 10.58 15.18 1.93
CA ARG A 116 10.35 13.76 1.67
C ARG A 116 9.43 13.11 2.70
N VAL A 117 8.48 12.34 2.18
CA VAL A 117 7.56 11.52 2.96
C VAL A 117 7.80 10.06 2.61
N LEU A 118 8.05 9.23 3.63
CA LEU A 118 8.15 7.79 3.45
C LEU A 118 6.83 7.14 3.87
N VAL A 119 6.17 6.47 2.93
CA VAL A 119 4.97 5.67 3.19
C VAL A 119 5.39 4.22 3.34
N THR A 120 5.03 3.57 4.45
CA THR A 120 5.24 2.14 4.66
C THR A 120 3.91 1.41 4.76
N ALA A 121 3.83 0.23 4.16
CA ALA A 121 2.68 -0.65 4.22
C ALA A 121 3.16 -2.05 4.60
N ALA A 122 2.65 -2.61 5.69
CA ALA A 122 2.93 -3.99 6.04
C ALA A 122 1.74 -4.60 6.76
N ASP A 123 1.30 -5.76 6.27
CA ASP A 123 0.37 -6.63 6.95
C ASP A 123 1.07 -7.96 7.19
N VAL A 124 0.92 -8.49 8.40
CA VAL A 124 1.51 -9.76 8.81
C VAL A 124 0.51 -10.50 9.67
N HIS A 125 0.41 -11.81 9.47
CA HIS A 125 -0.32 -12.70 10.38
C HIS A 125 0.17 -12.47 11.82
N PRO A 126 -0.67 -12.39 12.86
CA PRO A 126 -0.20 -12.04 14.21
C PRO A 126 0.88 -13.00 14.76
N GLY A 127 0.85 -14.27 14.31
CA GLY A 127 1.89 -15.28 14.57
C GLY A 127 3.08 -15.29 13.59
N GLY A 128 3.07 -14.45 12.56
CA GLY A 128 4.15 -14.24 11.59
C GLY A 128 4.37 -15.40 10.62
N ARG A 129 3.29 -16.09 10.24
CA ARG A 129 3.30 -17.34 9.47
C ARG A 129 2.06 -17.46 8.58
N ALA A 130 1.74 -16.43 7.80
CA ALA A 130 0.56 -16.44 6.91
C ALA A 130 0.52 -17.69 6.01
N ALA A 131 1.68 -18.10 5.47
CA ALA A 131 1.78 -19.28 4.61
C ALA A 131 1.39 -20.61 5.29
N ASP A 132 1.41 -20.68 6.62
CA ASP A 132 1.05 -21.87 7.39
C ASP A 132 -0.44 -21.86 7.82
N ASP A 133 -1.15 -20.73 7.66
CA ASP A 133 -2.56 -20.57 8.05
C ASP A 133 -3.44 -20.27 6.84
N PRO A 134 -4.09 -21.28 6.23
CA PRO A 134 -4.94 -21.08 5.06
C PRO A 134 -6.25 -20.31 5.37
N ALA A 135 -6.58 -20.10 6.65
CA ALA A 135 -7.75 -19.29 7.03
C ALA A 135 -7.40 -17.79 7.10
N TYR A 136 -6.12 -17.43 7.12
CA TYR A 136 -5.68 -16.05 7.07
C TYR A 136 -5.65 -15.57 5.61
N PRO A 137 -6.42 -14.53 5.24
CA PRO A 137 -6.61 -14.18 3.83
C PRO A 137 -5.53 -13.24 3.29
N TYR A 138 -4.60 -12.79 4.11
CA TYR A 138 -3.59 -11.80 3.73
C TYR A 138 -2.20 -12.41 3.70
N GLU A 139 -1.31 -11.70 3.03
CA GLU A 139 0.08 -12.12 2.90
C GLU A 139 0.97 -11.42 3.91
N ASP A 140 2.00 -12.13 4.38
CA ASP A 140 3.09 -11.51 5.13
C ASP A 140 3.96 -10.71 4.13
N LEU A 141 3.69 -9.40 4.00
CA LEU A 141 4.35 -8.55 3.01
C LEU A 141 4.58 -7.15 3.56
N GLY A 142 5.79 -6.62 3.35
CA GLY A 142 6.12 -5.20 3.53
C GLY A 142 6.33 -4.50 2.19
N GLY A 143 6.00 -3.21 2.15
CA GLY A 143 6.24 -2.32 1.04
C GLY A 143 6.53 -0.91 1.53
N ALA A 144 7.27 -0.14 0.72
CA ALA A 144 7.56 1.26 0.99
C ALA A 144 7.53 2.09 -0.30
N LEU A 145 7.08 3.34 -0.19
CA LEU A 145 7.16 4.38 -1.21
C LEU A 145 7.84 5.62 -0.60
N LEU A 146 8.96 6.04 -1.18
CA LEU A 146 9.56 7.32 -0.90
C LEU A 146 8.97 8.36 -1.85
N LEU A 147 8.28 9.36 -1.30
CA LEU A 147 7.63 10.42 -2.05
C LEU A 147 8.38 11.73 -1.86
N GLU A 148 8.58 12.46 -2.96
CA GLU A 148 9.15 13.81 -2.95
C GLU A 148 8.42 14.71 -3.94
N ARG A 149 8.63 16.02 -3.82
CA ARG A 149 8.01 16.99 -4.74
C ARG A 149 8.71 16.93 -6.11
N SER A 150 7.94 16.75 -7.18
CA SER A 150 8.46 16.80 -8.54
C SER A 150 8.96 18.20 -8.91
N THR A 151 10.02 18.27 -9.70
CA THR A 151 10.44 19.48 -10.43
C THR A 151 9.73 19.64 -11.78
N ASP A 152 9.15 18.55 -12.30
CA ASP A 152 8.31 18.54 -13.50
C ASP A 152 6.83 18.76 -13.10
N PRO A 153 6.18 19.84 -13.55
CA PRO A 153 4.77 20.12 -13.27
C PRO A 153 3.80 19.05 -13.73
N GLY A 154 4.17 18.24 -14.74
CA GLY A 154 3.33 17.20 -15.32
C GLY A 154 3.47 15.82 -14.65
N ALA A 155 4.51 15.58 -13.86
CA ALA A 155 4.80 14.26 -13.31
C ALA A 155 4.25 14.06 -11.89
N GLY A 156 4.07 12.79 -11.52
CA GLY A 156 3.66 12.37 -10.19
C GLY A 156 2.17 12.10 -10.06
N PHE A 157 1.72 12.01 -8.81
CA PHE A 157 0.35 11.73 -8.44
C PHE A 157 -0.58 12.90 -8.77
N GLY A 158 -1.71 12.59 -9.42
CA GLY A 158 -2.88 13.45 -9.49
C GLY A 158 -3.64 13.52 -8.16
N PRO A 159 -4.81 14.20 -8.13
CA PRO A 159 -5.66 14.23 -6.95
C PRO A 159 -6.07 12.82 -6.51
N VAL A 160 -6.13 12.58 -5.21
CA VAL A 160 -6.67 11.32 -4.65
C VAL A 160 -8.19 11.47 -4.50
N HIS A 161 -8.93 10.62 -5.20
CA HIS A 161 -10.39 10.50 -5.05
C HIS A 161 -10.70 9.38 -4.07
N LEU A 162 -11.59 9.65 -3.12
CA LEU A 162 -12.09 8.67 -2.13
C LEU A 162 -13.58 8.47 -2.32
N ARG A 163 -14.02 7.21 -2.31
CA ARG A 163 -15.42 6.82 -2.40
C ARG A 163 -15.77 5.87 -1.28
N SER A 164 -16.87 6.13 -0.60
CA SER A 164 -17.51 5.17 0.31
C SER A 164 -18.68 4.49 -0.40
N GLY A 165 -18.75 3.18 -0.28
CA GLY A 165 -19.91 2.41 -0.74
C GLY A 165 -21.00 2.34 0.34
N PRO A 166 -22.24 1.97 -0.05
CA PRO A 166 -23.32 1.75 0.90
C PRO A 166 -23.17 0.41 1.64
N GLY A 167 -23.71 0.33 2.86
CA GLY A 167 -23.85 -0.91 3.62
C GLY A 167 -22.72 -1.18 4.63
N PRO A 168 -22.83 -2.27 5.41
CA PRO A 168 -21.80 -2.67 6.35
C PRO A 168 -20.54 -3.12 5.61
N THR A 169 -19.39 -3.11 6.31
CA THR A 169 -18.16 -3.69 5.78
C THR A 169 -18.35 -5.17 5.49
N GLY A 170 -18.02 -5.62 4.28
CA GLY A 170 -18.01 -7.05 3.92
C GLY A 170 -16.77 -7.79 4.44
N THR A 171 -16.00 -7.16 5.33
CA THR A 171 -14.83 -7.74 5.99
C THR A 171 -14.63 -7.16 7.36
N SER A 172 -14.44 -8.04 8.34
CA SER A 172 -14.20 -7.68 9.74
C SER A 172 -13.01 -8.46 10.27
N GLY A 173 -11.96 -7.76 10.68
CA GLY A 173 -10.83 -8.33 11.41
C GLY A 173 -10.90 -7.94 12.88
N TYR A 174 -10.91 -8.90 13.80
CA TYR A 174 -11.03 -8.62 15.24
C TYR A 174 -10.41 -9.70 16.13
N LEU A 175 -10.25 -9.36 17.41
CA LEU A 175 -9.79 -10.28 18.44
C LEU A 175 -10.99 -10.85 19.20
N ASP A 176 -11.31 -12.12 18.97
CA ASP A 176 -12.28 -12.86 19.78
C ASP A 176 -11.67 -13.21 21.15
N THR A 177 -11.65 -12.23 22.04
CA THR A 177 -11.04 -12.35 23.37
C THR A 177 -11.70 -13.43 24.24
N ALA A 178 -12.92 -13.87 23.92
CA ALA A 178 -13.58 -14.97 24.60
C ALA A 178 -13.08 -16.34 24.14
N ALA A 179 -12.74 -16.49 22.85
CA ALA A 179 -12.27 -17.75 22.26
C ALA A 179 -10.75 -17.94 22.31
N MET A 180 -9.97 -16.85 22.28
CA MET A 180 -8.52 -16.89 22.02
C MET A 180 -7.65 -17.35 23.19
N GLY A 181 -8.14 -17.27 24.43
CA GLY A 181 -7.40 -17.67 25.63
C GLY A 181 -5.98 -17.06 25.72
N ALA A 182 -5.01 -17.85 26.19
CA ALA A 182 -3.63 -17.40 26.36
C ALA A 182 -2.85 -17.22 25.04
N GLY A 183 -3.40 -17.71 23.92
CA GLY A 183 -2.78 -17.64 22.58
C GLY A 183 -3.14 -16.39 21.78
N GLY A 184 -3.96 -15.49 22.33
CA GLY A 184 -4.56 -14.36 21.58
C GLY A 184 -3.59 -13.36 20.95
N ARG A 185 -2.29 -13.41 21.28
CA ARG A 185 -1.28 -12.61 20.57
C ARG A 185 -0.95 -13.16 19.18
N GLN A 186 -1.24 -14.42 18.92
CA GLN A 186 -0.90 -15.10 17.67
C GLN A 186 -2.13 -15.48 16.84
N LEU A 187 -3.32 -15.04 17.27
CA LEU A 187 -4.59 -15.38 16.67
C LEU A 187 -5.33 -14.11 16.26
N ILE A 188 -6.06 -14.20 15.15
CA ILE A 188 -7.00 -13.18 14.70
C ILE A 188 -8.21 -13.86 14.07
N THR A 189 -9.37 -13.26 14.20
CA THR A 189 -10.55 -13.66 13.46
C THR A 189 -10.73 -12.71 12.29
N VAL A 190 -10.81 -13.24 11.07
CA VAL A 190 -11.14 -12.48 9.88
C VAL A 190 -12.40 -13.09 9.26
N GLU A 191 -13.48 -12.32 9.25
CA GLU A 191 -14.73 -12.70 8.61
C GLU A 191 -14.87 -11.94 7.29
N GLN A 192 -15.31 -12.63 6.25
CA GLN A 192 -15.52 -12.07 4.91
C GLN A 192 -16.90 -12.50 4.39
N ASP A 193 -17.69 -11.53 3.93
CA ASP A 193 -18.99 -11.81 3.33
C ASP A 193 -18.81 -12.46 1.95
N ALA A 194 -19.68 -13.43 1.63
CA ALA A 194 -19.62 -14.14 0.35
C ALA A 194 -19.78 -13.23 -0.88
N ASP A 195 -20.48 -12.10 -0.74
CA ASP A 195 -20.72 -11.13 -1.83
C ASP A 195 -19.73 -9.95 -1.84
N ARG A 196 -18.72 -9.95 -0.94
CA ARG A 196 -17.72 -8.89 -0.81
C ARG A 196 -17.05 -8.56 -2.14
N ALA A 197 -16.54 -9.58 -2.84
CA ALA A 197 -15.76 -9.38 -4.06
C ALA A 197 -16.56 -8.62 -5.13
N GLY A 198 -17.85 -8.96 -5.30
CA GLY A 198 -18.75 -8.26 -6.22
C GLY A 198 -18.99 -6.80 -5.83
N LYS A 199 -19.23 -6.53 -4.54
CA LYS A 199 -19.38 -5.15 -4.03
C LYS A 199 -18.12 -4.30 -4.25
N LEU A 200 -16.94 -4.86 -3.98
CA LEU A 200 -15.67 -4.18 -4.19
C LEU A 200 -15.40 -3.96 -5.69
N LEU A 201 -15.78 -4.91 -6.55
CA LEU A 201 -15.65 -4.78 -8.00
C LEU A 201 -16.51 -3.63 -8.55
N ASP A 202 -17.80 -3.57 -8.17
CA ASP A 202 -18.68 -2.48 -8.59
C ASP A 202 -18.18 -1.12 -8.08
N LEU A 203 -17.66 -1.07 -6.84
CA LEU A 203 -17.10 0.14 -6.27
C LEU A 203 -15.82 0.59 -6.99
N ALA A 204 -14.92 -0.34 -7.32
CA ALA A 204 -13.71 -0.06 -8.09
C ALA A 204 -14.06 0.49 -9.48
N ALA A 205 -14.98 -0.19 -10.19
CA ALA A 205 -15.38 0.21 -11.53
C ALA A 205 -16.03 1.60 -11.56
N ALA A 206 -16.93 1.90 -10.62
CA ALA A 206 -17.54 3.23 -10.51
C ALA A 206 -16.49 4.31 -10.20
N THR A 207 -15.54 4.00 -9.31
CA THR A 207 -14.48 4.95 -8.92
C THR A 207 -13.53 5.24 -10.08
N VAL A 208 -13.11 4.22 -10.83
CA VAL A 208 -12.26 4.38 -12.02
C VAL A 208 -12.99 5.17 -13.11
N ALA A 209 -14.24 4.81 -13.42
CA ALA A 209 -15.00 5.48 -14.47
C ALA A 209 -15.17 6.98 -14.19
N GLU A 210 -15.57 7.34 -12.97
CA GLU A 210 -15.74 8.74 -12.59
C GLU A 210 -14.41 9.50 -12.58
N TYR A 211 -13.32 8.90 -12.08
CA TYR A 211 -12.00 9.53 -12.08
C TYR A 211 -11.46 9.78 -13.49
N THR A 212 -11.59 8.79 -14.37
CA THR A 212 -11.17 8.87 -15.77
C THR A 212 -11.94 9.96 -16.50
N GLU A 213 -13.26 10.07 -16.28
CA GLU A 213 -14.09 11.12 -16.87
C GLU A 213 -13.71 12.52 -16.32
N GLU A 214 -13.57 12.66 -15.00
CA GLU A 214 -13.25 13.94 -14.35
C GLU A 214 -11.89 14.51 -14.76
N HIS A 215 -10.89 13.63 -14.90
CA HIS A 215 -9.51 14.04 -15.20
C HIS A 215 -9.12 13.84 -16.67
N GLY A 216 -10.03 13.35 -17.52
CA GLY A 216 -9.81 13.17 -18.95
C GLY A 216 -8.66 12.22 -19.28
N LEU A 217 -8.55 11.10 -18.53
CA LEU A 217 -7.51 10.10 -18.78
C LEU A 217 -7.81 9.34 -20.06
N ASP A 218 -6.77 9.04 -20.84
CA ASP A 218 -6.89 8.20 -22.04
C ASP A 218 -6.75 6.72 -21.65
N PRO A 219 -7.81 5.90 -21.78
CA PRO A 219 -7.75 4.48 -21.42
C PRO A 219 -6.74 3.67 -22.23
N GLU A 220 -6.39 4.10 -23.44
CA GLU A 220 -5.39 3.43 -24.28
C GLU A 220 -3.95 3.69 -23.80
N ARG A 221 -3.75 4.76 -23.02
CA ARG A 221 -2.45 5.21 -22.52
C ARG A 221 -2.32 5.12 -21.00
N THR A 222 -3.33 4.56 -20.34
CA THR A 222 -3.41 4.38 -18.89
C THR A 222 -3.45 2.90 -18.54
N MET A 223 -2.51 2.45 -17.71
CA MET A 223 -2.59 1.12 -17.10
C MET A 223 -3.24 1.22 -15.71
N VAL A 224 -4.28 0.44 -15.48
CA VAL A 224 -4.94 0.37 -14.17
C VAL A 224 -4.17 -0.59 -13.27
N VAL A 225 -3.73 -0.11 -12.11
CA VAL A 225 -3.07 -0.92 -11.08
C VAL A 225 -4.03 -1.05 -9.90
N CYS A 226 -4.61 -2.24 -9.70
CA CYS A 226 -5.69 -2.45 -8.75
C CYS A 226 -5.32 -3.37 -7.57
N SER A 227 -6.07 -3.23 -6.47
CA SER A 227 -6.10 -4.24 -5.39
C SER A 227 -6.45 -5.63 -5.94
N ARG A 228 -6.06 -6.68 -5.21
CA ARG A 228 -6.34 -8.07 -5.55
C ARG A 228 -7.20 -8.78 -4.48
N PRO A 229 -8.48 -8.42 -4.28
CA PRO A 229 -9.37 -9.16 -3.37
C PRO A 229 -9.58 -10.63 -3.77
N THR A 230 -9.51 -10.91 -5.08
CA THR A 230 -9.59 -12.27 -5.65
C THR A 230 -8.56 -12.40 -6.78
N PRO A 231 -8.12 -13.63 -7.13
CA PRO A 231 -7.19 -13.85 -8.23
C PRO A 231 -7.68 -13.35 -9.60
N ASP A 232 -8.99 -13.35 -9.84
CA ASP A 232 -9.63 -12.95 -11.10
C ASP A 232 -10.09 -11.47 -11.12
N PHE A 233 -9.83 -10.71 -10.05
CA PHE A 233 -10.35 -9.35 -9.88
C PHE A 233 -9.98 -8.39 -11.01
N ALA A 234 -8.73 -8.43 -11.49
CA ALA A 234 -8.28 -7.60 -12.62
C ALA A 234 -9.06 -7.90 -13.90
N THR A 235 -9.25 -9.18 -14.23
CA THR A 235 -10.01 -9.61 -15.42
C THR A 235 -11.46 -9.15 -15.33
N LEU A 236 -12.08 -9.31 -14.16
CA LEU A 236 -13.45 -8.85 -13.92
C LEU A 236 -13.57 -7.33 -14.03
N LEU A 237 -12.60 -6.59 -13.47
CA LEU A 237 -12.56 -5.13 -13.53
C LEU A 237 -12.38 -4.62 -14.96
N ALA A 238 -11.48 -5.23 -15.73
CA ALA A 238 -11.29 -4.92 -17.15
C ALA A 238 -12.60 -5.13 -17.93
N GLY A 239 -13.27 -6.26 -17.73
CA GLY A 239 -14.57 -6.54 -18.36
C GLY A 239 -15.66 -5.54 -17.97
N ARG A 240 -15.68 -5.08 -16.71
CA ARG A 240 -16.66 -4.10 -16.22
C ARG A 240 -16.44 -2.70 -16.80
N LEU A 241 -15.19 -2.34 -17.04
CA LEU A 241 -14.78 -1.05 -17.61
C LEU A 241 -14.71 -1.05 -19.14
N GLY A 242 -14.80 -2.23 -19.78
CA GLY A 242 -14.63 -2.36 -21.23
C GLY A 242 -13.19 -2.14 -21.70
N LEU A 243 -12.21 -2.44 -20.84
CA LEU A 243 -10.78 -2.31 -21.13
C LEU A 243 -10.17 -3.63 -21.60
N ASP A 244 -9.02 -3.56 -22.26
CA ASP A 244 -8.18 -4.73 -22.52
C ASP A 244 -7.74 -5.34 -21.17
N PRO A 245 -7.93 -6.65 -20.92
CA PRO A 245 -7.39 -7.31 -19.73
C PRO A 245 -5.89 -7.08 -19.52
N ALA A 246 -5.11 -6.86 -20.59
CA ALA A 246 -3.68 -6.56 -20.49
C ALA A 246 -3.37 -5.14 -19.97
N SER A 247 -4.36 -4.23 -19.89
CA SER A 247 -4.21 -2.89 -19.31
C SER A 247 -4.65 -2.79 -17.85
N VAL A 248 -5.05 -3.90 -17.23
CA VAL A 248 -5.46 -3.95 -15.81
C VAL A 248 -4.61 -4.97 -15.05
N LEU A 249 -3.89 -4.50 -14.04
CA LEU A 249 -2.93 -5.27 -13.26
C LEU A 249 -3.39 -5.39 -11.79
N ALA A 250 -3.62 -6.62 -11.33
CA ALA A 250 -3.75 -6.97 -9.91
C ALA A 250 -2.59 -7.89 -9.52
N ALA A 251 -1.48 -7.31 -9.05
CA ALA A 251 -0.28 -8.06 -8.73
C ALA A 251 -0.49 -8.99 -7.52
N GLY A 252 -0.06 -10.24 -7.66
CA GLY A 252 0.11 -11.20 -6.57
C GLY A 252 1.59 -11.32 -6.19
N LEU A 253 1.89 -12.11 -5.17
CA LEU A 253 3.28 -12.30 -4.74
C LEU A 253 4.14 -12.99 -5.80
N PRO A 254 5.38 -12.52 -6.03
CA PRO A 254 6.30 -13.18 -6.94
C PRO A 254 6.57 -14.63 -6.50
N GLY A 255 6.36 -15.58 -7.41
CA GLY A 255 6.63 -17.00 -7.17
C GLY A 255 5.63 -17.71 -6.25
N SER A 256 4.54 -17.05 -5.82
CA SER A 256 3.44 -17.72 -5.14
C SER A 256 2.53 -18.45 -6.13
N ASP A 257 1.87 -19.51 -5.65
CA ASP A 257 0.78 -20.16 -6.38
C ASP A 257 -0.43 -19.20 -6.38
N PRO A 258 -0.91 -18.73 -7.55
CA PRO A 258 -2.01 -17.76 -7.63
C PRO A 258 -3.30 -18.20 -6.93
N GLU A 259 -3.54 -19.51 -6.81
CA GLU A 259 -4.71 -20.10 -6.17
C GLU A 259 -4.56 -20.24 -4.64
N ARG A 260 -3.33 -20.08 -4.13
CA ARG A 260 -3.01 -20.21 -2.70
C ARG A 260 -2.41 -18.95 -2.09
N SER A 261 -2.19 -17.91 -2.91
CA SER A 261 -1.68 -16.63 -2.47
C SER A 261 -2.80 -15.82 -1.84
N GLY A 262 -2.58 -15.30 -0.64
CA GLY A 262 -3.44 -14.34 0.01
C GLY A 262 -3.39 -12.96 -0.67
N GLU A 263 -4.18 -12.03 -0.15
CA GLU A 263 -4.23 -10.66 -0.62
C GLU A 263 -2.99 -9.87 -0.10
N PRO A 264 -2.25 -9.16 -0.98
CA PRO A 264 -1.18 -8.22 -0.57
C PRO A 264 -1.67 -7.01 0.24
N HIS A 265 -2.99 -6.85 0.37
CA HIS A 265 -3.70 -5.87 1.19
C HIS A 265 -3.12 -4.44 1.14
N THR A 266 -2.57 -3.90 2.23
CA THR A 266 -2.06 -2.51 2.25
C THR A 266 -0.86 -2.31 1.34
N ALA A 267 -0.05 -3.35 1.11
CA ALA A 267 1.13 -3.28 0.25
C ALA A 267 0.80 -3.49 -1.24
N ALA A 268 -0.45 -3.79 -1.59
CA ALA A 268 -0.87 -4.03 -2.98
C ALA A 268 -0.51 -2.89 -3.95
N PRO A 269 -0.65 -1.58 -3.60
CA PRO A 269 -0.26 -0.50 -4.51
C PRO A 269 1.24 -0.45 -4.77
N VAL A 270 2.06 -0.74 -3.77
CA VAL A 270 3.53 -0.77 -3.90
C VAL A 270 3.95 -1.95 -4.78
N LEU A 271 3.37 -3.12 -4.52
CA LEU A 271 3.60 -4.32 -5.32
C LEU A 271 3.15 -4.13 -6.77
N GLY A 272 1.98 -3.54 -6.97
CA GLY A 272 1.44 -3.23 -8.28
C GLY A 272 2.32 -2.23 -9.05
N TYR A 273 2.81 -1.18 -8.39
CA TYR A 273 3.75 -0.22 -9.00
C TYR A 273 5.04 -0.90 -9.46
N LEU A 274 5.67 -1.70 -8.60
CA LEU A 274 6.91 -2.38 -8.96
C LEU A 274 6.70 -3.43 -10.06
N THR A 275 5.59 -4.17 -10.00
CA THR A 275 5.22 -5.16 -11.03
C THR A 275 4.93 -4.48 -12.37
N ALA A 276 4.27 -3.32 -12.36
CA ALA A 276 3.99 -2.51 -13.54
C ALA A 276 5.26 -2.04 -14.26
N LEU A 277 6.33 -1.79 -13.50
CA LEU A 277 7.61 -1.32 -14.02
C LEU A 277 8.60 -2.45 -14.31
N ASP A 278 8.37 -3.65 -13.78
CA ASP A 278 9.21 -4.81 -14.04
C ASP A 278 9.18 -5.17 -15.53
N GLY A 279 10.36 -5.35 -16.14
CA GLY A 279 10.50 -5.50 -17.59
C GLY A 279 10.27 -4.25 -18.44
N GLY A 280 9.95 -3.12 -17.80
CA GLY A 280 9.66 -1.83 -18.44
C GLY A 280 8.20 -1.69 -18.85
N LEU A 281 7.51 -0.67 -18.32
CA LEU A 281 6.13 -0.37 -18.69
C LEU A 281 6.03 -0.21 -20.22
N PRO A 282 5.10 -0.89 -20.90
CA PRO A 282 4.93 -0.75 -22.35
C PRO A 282 4.92 0.72 -22.78
N HIS A 283 5.57 1.03 -23.91
CA HIS A 283 5.64 2.41 -24.43
C HIS A 283 4.27 3.04 -24.69
N ALA A 284 3.23 2.22 -24.83
CA ALA A 284 1.86 2.69 -24.99
C ALA A 284 1.33 3.38 -23.73
N TYR A 285 1.79 3.01 -22.54
CA TYR A 285 1.31 3.58 -21.29
C TYR A 285 2.19 4.74 -20.83
N GLU A 286 1.59 5.91 -20.61
CA GLU A 286 2.28 7.08 -20.07
C GLU A 286 1.94 7.34 -18.60
N GLU A 287 0.85 6.75 -18.13
CA GLU A 287 0.37 6.90 -16.77
C GLU A 287 -0.18 5.59 -16.20
N LEU A 288 -0.15 5.51 -14.87
CA LEU A 288 -0.81 4.48 -14.09
C LEU A 288 -2.06 5.09 -13.45
N LEU A 289 -3.14 4.32 -13.34
CA LEU A 289 -4.26 4.64 -12.48
C LEU A 289 -4.28 3.64 -11.33
N PHE A 290 -3.85 4.08 -10.15
CA PHE A 290 -3.98 3.27 -8.94
C PHE A 290 -5.45 3.24 -8.53
N VAL A 291 -5.98 2.05 -8.25
CA VAL A 291 -7.30 1.88 -7.63
C VAL A 291 -7.22 0.86 -6.50
N THR A 292 -7.59 1.27 -5.30
CA THR A 292 -7.65 0.37 -4.15
C THR A 292 -9.08 0.25 -3.66
N VAL A 293 -9.42 -0.93 -3.15
CA VAL A 293 -10.73 -1.22 -2.58
C VAL A 293 -10.59 -2.06 -1.32
N GLY A 294 -11.34 -1.72 -0.28
CA GLY A 294 -11.21 -2.36 1.02
C GLY A 294 -12.45 -2.26 1.91
N ALA A 295 -12.27 -2.62 3.18
CA ALA A 295 -13.30 -2.56 4.22
C ALA A 295 -13.88 -1.13 4.35
N GLY A 296 -15.16 -1.03 4.74
CA GLY A 296 -15.86 0.26 4.88
C GLY A 296 -17.17 0.41 4.10
N PRO A 297 -17.49 -0.42 3.09
CA PRO A 297 -16.66 -0.61 1.89
C PRO A 297 -16.14 0.73 1.34
N SER A 298 -14.86 0.80 0.99
CA SER A 298 -14.23 2.02 0.49
C SER A 298 -13.39 1.76 -0.75
N ALA A 299 -13.26 2.78 -1.59
CA ALA A 299 -12.35 2.82 -2.72
C ALA A 299 -11.54 4.11 -2.72
N ALA A 300 -10.30 4.03 -3.18
CA ALA A 300 -9.48 5.19 -3.45
C ALA A 300 -8.86 5.05 -4.84
N CYS A 301 -8.69 6.16 -5.56
CA CYS A 301 -7.93 6.16 -6.81
C CYS A 301 -7.13 7.43 -7.01
N ALA A 302 -6.04 7.31 -7.75
CA ALA A 302 -5.23 8.44 -8.20
C ALA A 302 -4.45 8.05 -9.46
N SER A 303 -4.38 8.95 -10.44
CA SER A 303 -3.44 8.81 -11.54
C SER A 303 -2.02 9.08 -11.07
N TYR A 304 -1.06 8.50 -11.79
CA TYR A 304 0.36 8.71 -11.58
C TYR A 304 1.06 8.78 -12.93
N ARG A 305 1.62 9.95 -13.26
CA ARG A 305 2.42 10.13 -14.47
C ARG A 305 3.89 9.89 -14.16
N LEU A 306 4.54 9.06 -14.98
CA LEU A 306 5.95 8.72 -14.82
C LEU A 306 6.86 9.94 -15.07
N THR A 307 7.99 9.99 -14.38
CA THR A 307 9.06 10.97 -14.61
C THR A 307 9.96 10.52 -15.76
N GLY A 308 10.37 11.45 -16.63
CA GLY A 308 11.45 11.23 -17.59
C GLY A 308 11.15 10.31 -18.78
N ARG A 309 9.88 10.25 -19.22
CA ARG A 309 9.50 9.66 -20.51
C ARG A 309 9.40 10.71 -21.62
#